data_AF-A0A935BQS2-F1
#
_entry.id   AF-A0A935BQS2-F1
#
_cell.length_a   1.000
_cell.length_b   1.000
_cell.length_c   1.000
_cell.angle_alpha   90.00
_cell.angle_beta   90.00
_cell.angle_gamma   90.00
#
_symmetry.space_group_name_H-M   'P 1'
#
loop_
_entity.id
_entity.type
_entity.pdbx_description
1 polymer ?
#
loop_
_entity_poly.entity_id
_entity_poly.type
_entity_poly.pdbx_seq_one_letter_code
_entity_poly.pdbx_strand_id
1 'polypeptide(L)'
;MVFGAIPNALLGGGSNTFVYFVGTTSGYSPATINVDSGVGSFTVSPATGIISGSGLDPAKTLARYWSLTASGISQADIAFQYPQADVPGGAVESQFKFVRNTGGSNNTFIAPTGLNTASNVATLTNVTQFSDWTLSDDGPAPTPTPTNTPTATPTSTPTNTPTATPTNTPTATPTSTPTATPTNTPTATPTATPTATPTPVSVPTAVSVAANVTSAGATAHTVTRPTPTTRASM
;
A
#
# COMPACT_ATOMS: atom_id res chain seq x y z
N MET A 1 -12.25 9.71 -19.17
CA MET A 1 -11.87 8.42 -18.55
C MET A 1 -13.18 7.70 -18.27
N VAL A 2 -13.36 6.47 -18.76
CA VAL A 2 -14.64 5.77 -18.59
C VAL A 2 -14.74 5.34 -17.13
N PHE A 3 -15.73 5.88 -16.43
CA PHE A 3 -16.10 5.45 -15.09
C PHE A 3 -17.14 4.34 -15.24
N GLY A 4 -16.82 3.13 -14.79
CA GLY A 4 -17.79 2.03 -14.71
C GLY A 4 -17.41 0.76 -15.46
N ALA A 5 -18.24 -0.27 -15.27
CA ALA A 5 -18.06 -1.60 -15.82
C ALA A 5 -18.09 -1.61 -17.35
N ILE A 6 -17.09 -2.25 -17.96
CA ILE A 6 -17.08 -2.54 -19.40
C ILE A 6 -17.51 -4.00 -19.54
N PRO A 7 -18.70 -4.32 -20.06
CA PRO A 7 -19.07 -5.70 -20.33
C PRO A 7 -18.44 -6.16 -21.65
N ASN A 8 -17.74 -7.31 -21.63
CA ASN A 8 -17.31 -7.99 -22.85
C ASN A 8 -18.07 -9.29 -23.02
N ALA A 9 -18.79 -9.42 -24.14
CA ALA A 9 -19.44 -10.65 -24.54
C ALA A 9 -18.44 -11.54 -25.29
N LEU A 10 -18.28 -12.77 -24.81
CA LEU A 10 -17.45 -13.80 -25.41
C LEU A 10 -18.32 -14.70 -26.28
N LEU A 11 -18.23 -14.52 -27.59
CA LEU A 11 -18.91 -15.36 -28.58
C LEU A 11 -17.89 -16.32 -29.20
N GLY A 12 -17.77 -17.53 -28.63
CA GLY A 12 -16.93 -18.62 -29.15
C GLY A 12 -16.01 -19.25 -28.11
N GLY A 13 -15.67 -20.54 -28.29
CA GLY A 13 -14.74 -21.26 -27.42
C GLY A 13 -13.28 -20.98 -27.79
N GLY A 14 -12.51 -20.42 -26.87
CA GLY A 14 -11.09 -20.10 -27.06
C GLY A 14 -10.58 -19.15 -25.96
N SER A 15 -9.26 -19.07 -25.80
CA SER A 15 -8.66 -18.14 -24.84
C SER A 15 -8.73 -16.70 -25.37
N ASN A 16 -9.27 -15.78 -24.58
CA ASN A 16 -9.51 -14.39 -25.00
C ASN A 16 -9.01 -13.41 -23.94
N THR A 17 -8.14 -12.49 -24.33
CA THR A 17 -7.61 -11.45 -23.44
C THR A 17 -8.37 -10.15 -23.60
N PHE A 18 -8.80 -9.56 -22.49
CA PHE A 18 -9.44 -8.25 -22.42
C PHE A 18 -8.74 -7.33 -21.44
N VAL A 19 -8.58 -6.07 -21.82
CA VAL A 19 -8.10 -5.01 -20.93
C VAL A 19 -9.27 -4.10 -20.58
N TYR A 20 -9.59 -4.03 -19.29
CA TYR A 20 -10.63 -3.17 -18.74
C TYR A 20 -9.97 -1.87 -18.29
N PHE A 21 -10.10 -0.82 -19.10
CA PHE A 21 -9.58 0.52 -18.82
C PHE A 21 -10.45 1.26 -17.79
N VAL A 22 -10.51 0.71 -16.56
CA VAL A 22 -11.37 1.19 -15.48
C VAL A 22 -10.59 1.99 -14.44
N GLY A 23 -11.30 2.82 -13.68
CA GLY A 23 -10.72 3.61 -12.61
C GLY A 23 -11.77 4.11 -11.64
N THR A 24 -11.31 4.73 -10.55
CA THR A 24 -12.14 5.40 -9.55
C THR A 24 -11.91 6.91 -9.64
N THR A 25 -12.59 7.68 -8.79
CA THR A 25 -12.27 9.12 -8.61
C THR A 25 -10.83 9.35 -8.17
N SER A 26 -10.22 8.37 -7.49
CA SER A 26 -8.86 8.45 -6.94
C SER A 26 -7.78 7.91 -7.89
N GLY A 27 -8.15 7.43 -9.08
CA GLY A 27 -7.16 7.13 -10.12
C GLY A 27 -7.48 5.92 -10.98
N TYR A 28 -6.59 5.68 -11.94
CA TYR A 28 -6.68 4.60 -12.93
C TYR A 28 -6.26 3.25 -12.35
N SER A 29 -7.00 2.18 -12.63
CA SER A 29 -6.68 0.83 -12.13
C SER A 29 -7.14 -0.26 -13.09
N PRO A 30 -6.49 -0.39 -14.25
CA PRO A 30 -6.92 -1.34 -15.23
C PRO A 30 -6.78 -2.77 -14.72
N ALA A 31 -7.63 -3.64 -15.26
CA ALA A 31 -7.53 -5.08 -15.09
C ALA A 31 -7.36 -5.74 -16.45
N THR A 32 -6.45 -6.70 -16.53
CA THR A 32 -6.35 -7.61 -17.68
C THR A 32 -6.96 -8.94 -17.29
N ILE A 33 -7.93 -9.43 -18.07
CA ILE A 33 -8.56 -10.72 -17.84
C ILE A 33 -8.30 -11.58 -19.08
N ASN A 34 -7.64 -12.71 -18.90
CA ASN A 34 -7.51 -13.73 -19.93
C ASN A 34 -8.51 -14.84 -19.62
N VAL A 35 -9.60 -14.90 -20.38
CA VAL A 35 -10.59 -15.97 -20.21
C VAL A 35 -10.05 -17.23 -20.86
N ASP A 36 -9.83 -18.28 -20.08
CA ASP A 36 -9.25 -19.55 -20.57
C ASP A 36 -10.34 -20.55 -20.96
N SER A 37 -11.50 -20.50 -20.29
CA SER A 37 -12.64 -21.36 -20.61
C SER A 37 -13.99 -20.77 -20.22
N GLY A 38 -15.03 -21.24 -20.91
CA GLY A 38 -16.41 -20.78 -20.75
C GLY A 38 -16.84 -19.81 -21.85
N VAL A 39 -18.13 -19.57 -21.94
CA VAL A 39 -18.76 -18.69 -22.93
C VAL A 39 -19.81 -17.87 -22.22
N GLY A 40 -19.73 -16.54 -22.35
CA GLY A 40 -20.70 -15.65 -21.71
C GLY A 40 -20.19 -14.23 -21.57
N SER A 41 -20.34 -13.64 -20.39
CA SER A 41 -19.99 -12.24 -20.15
C SER A 41 -19.11 -12.06 -18.92
N PHE A 42 -18.30 -11.02 -18.96
CA PHE A 42 -17.44 -10.63 -17.86
C PHE A 42 -17.49 -9.12 -17.68
N THR A 43 -17.54 -8.67 -16.43
CA THR A 43 -17.51 -7.26 -16.05
C THR A 43 -16.50 -7.05 -14.93
N VAL A 44 -15.72 -5.98 -15.04
CA VAL A 44 -14.84 -5.48 -13.97
C VAL A 44 -15.30 -4.10 -13.56
N SER A 45 -15.52 -3.89 -12.26
CA SER A 45 -15.84 -2.59 -11.69
C SER A 45 -14.90 -2.30 -10.51
N PRO A 46 -14.04 -1.27 -10.56
CA PRO A 46 -13.23 -0.90 -9.43
C PRO A 46 -14.02 -0.02 -8.46
N ALA A 47 -13.67 -0.08 -7.18
CA ALA A 47 -14.22 0.79 -6.15
C ALA A 47 -13.13 1.20 -5.15
N THR A 48 -13.26 2.38 -4.58
CA THR A 48 -12.40 2.86 -3.48
C THR A 48 -12.86 2.29 -2.15
N GLY A 49 -11.91 2.09 -1.25
CA GLY A 49 -12.15 1.57 0.10
C GLY A 49 -11.66 0.13 0.27
N ILE A 50 -11.89 -0.41 1.47
CA ILE A 50 -11.50 -1.78 1.83
C ILE A 50 -12.68 -2.71 1.52
N ILE A 51 -12.40 -3.90 0.99
CA ILE A 51 -13.44 -4.93 0.83
C ILE A 51 -14.04 -5.31 2.18
N SER A 52 -15.29 -5.78 2.17
CA SER A 52 -15.93 -6.32 3.37
C SER A 52 -15.31 -7.66 3.81
N GLY A 53 -15.54 -8.04 5.06
CA GLY A 53 -15.07 -9.31 5.65
C GLY A 53 -14.01 -9.12 6.76
N SER A 54 -13.83 -10.14 7.58
CA SER A 54 -12.85 -10.18 8.65
C SER A 54 -11.49 -10.74 8.20
N GLY A 55 -10.47 -10.49 9.02
CA GLY A 55 -9.10 -10.95 8.79
C GLY A 55 -8.23 -9.99 7.98
N LEU A 56 -8.73 -8.79 7.66
CA LEU A 56 -7.95 -7.75 7.00
C LEU A 56 -7.45 -6.71 8.00
N ASP A 57 -6.21 -6.28 7.80
CA ASP A 57 -5.65 -5.10 8.44
C ASP A 57 -5.73 -3.93 7.44
N PRO A 58 -6.59 -2.92 7.67
CA PRO A 58 -6.71 -1.76 6.78
C PRO A 58 -5.39 -0.99 6.58
N ALA A 59 -4.43 -1.10 7.50
CA ALA A 59 -3.11 -0.49 7.36
C ALA A 59 -2.17 -1.26 6.41
N LYS A 60 -2.61 -2.43 5.93
CA LYS A 60 -1.86 -3.33 5.04
C LYS A 60 -2.63 -3.71 3.76
N THR A 61 -3.91 -3.36 3.67
CA THR A 61 -4.79 -3.66 2.54
C THR A 61 -4.96 -2.43 1.64
N LEU A 62 -4.90 -2.61 0.32
CA LEU A 62 -5.12 -1.51 -0.62
C LEU A 62 -6.45 -0.80 -0.36
N ALA A 63 -6.43 0.53 -0.49
CA ALA A 63 -7.63 1.37 -0.44
C ALA A 63 -8.50 1.27 -1.71
N ARG A 64 -8.48 0.11 -2.37
CA ARG A 64 -9.19 -0.20 -3.61
C ARG A 64 -9.50 -1.68 -3.69
N TYR A 65 -10.59 -2.00 -4.38
CA TYR A 65 -10.90 -3.35 -4.82
C TYR A 65 -11.51 -3.38 -6.21
N TRP A 66 -11.50 -4.56 -6.83
CA TRP A 66 -12.14 -4.84 -8.09
C TRP A 66 -13.27 -5.84 -7.84
N SER A 67 -14.49 -5.47 -8.25
CA SER A 67 -15.62 -6.39 -8.33
C SER A 67 -15.62 -7.03 -9.72
N LEU A 68 -15.48 -8.35 -9.73
CA LEU A 68 -15.50 -9.18 -10.93
C LEU A 68 -16.82 -9.94 -10.91
N THR A 69 -17.62 -9.76 -11.97
CA THR A 69 -18.83 -10.55 -12.17
C THR A 69 -18.71 -11.24 -13.52
N ALA A 70 -18.96 -12.55 -13.52
CA ALA A 70 -18.93 -13.35 -14.71
C ALA A 70 -20.18 -14.22 -14.80
N SER A 71 -20.67 -14.42 -16.01
CA SER A 71 -21.75 -15.34 -16.32
C SER A 71 -21.30 -16.25 -17.45
N GLY A 72 -21.36 -17.56 -17.26
CA GLY A 72 -20.93 -18.56 -18.25
C GLY A 72 -19.41 -18.74 -18.40
N ILE A 73 -18.59 -17.96 -17.68
CA ILE A 73 -17.13 -18.11 -17.65
C ILE A 73 -16.74 -19.08 -16.53
N SER A 74 -15.95 -20.10 -16.86
CA SER A 74 -15.52 -21.14 -15.91
C SER A 74 -14.11 -20.92 -15.39
N GLN A 75 -13.24 -20.25 -16.15
CA GLN A 75 -11.86 -19.98 -15.74
C GLN A 75 -11.31 -18.73 -16.43
N ALA A 76 -10.53 -17.95 -15.69
CA ALA A 76 -9.71 -16.88 -16.24
C ALA A 76 -8.43 -16.65 -15.44
N ASP A 77 -7.40 -16.15 -16.09
CA ASP A 77 -6.28 -15.48 -15.45
C ASP A 77 -6.60 -13.98 -15.28
N ILE A 78 -6.21 -13.42 -14.14
CA ILE A 78 -6.46 -12.01 -13.81
C ILE A 78 -5.14 -11.29 -13.52
N ALA A 79 -5.05 -10.04 -13.94
CA ALA A 79 -4.01 -9.12 -13.55
C ALA A 79 -4.63 -7.78 -13.16
N PHE A 80 -4.29 -7.27 -11.98
CA PHE A 80 -4.71 -5.95 -11.52
C PHE A 80 -3.52 -5.00 -11.48
N GLN A 81 -3.70 -3.82 -12.07
CA GLN A 81 -2.79 -2.71 -11.88
C GLN A 81 -3.38 -1.74 -10.86
N TYR A 82 -2.60 -1.42 -9.82
CA TYR A 82 -3.01 -0.56 -8.73
C TYR A 82 -2.20 0.75 -8.72
N PRO A 83 -2.80 1.88 -8.32
CA PRO A 83 -2.04 3.10 -8.07
C PRO A 83 -1.19 2.98 -6.82
N GLN A 84 0.02 3.55 -6.85
CA GLN A 84 0.86 3.70 -5.66
C GLN A 84 0.14 4.47 -4.53
N ALA A 85 -0.74 5.42 -4.88
CA ALA A 85 -1.49 6.21 -3.92
C ALA A 85 -2.46 5.40 -3.05
N ASP A 86 -2.84 4.18 -3.49
CA ASP A 86 -3.74 3.31 -2.74
C ASP A 86 -2.98 2.32 -1.83
N VAL A 87 -1.65 2.29 -1.91
CA VAL A 87 -0.79 1.46 -1.06
C VAL A 87 -0.67 2.12 0.32
N PRO A 88 -1.17 1.49 1.40
CA PRO A 88 -1.02 2.03 2.73
C PRO A 88 0.45 2.05 3.17
N GLY A 89 0.84 3.01 3.99
CA GLY A 89 2.23 3.11 4.47
C GLY A 89 2.70 1.95 5.37
N GLY A 90 1.77 1.15 5.90
CA GLY A 90 2.07 -0.06 6.68
C GLY A 90 2.17 -1.34 5.86
N ALA A 91 1.87 -1.29 4.56
CA ALA A 91 1.92 -2.44 3.67
C ALA A 91 3.33 -2.68 3.13
N VAL A 92 3.75 -3.94 3.08
CA VAL A 92 4.93 -4.35 2.30
C VAL A 92 4.48 -4.93 0.97
N GLU A 93 4.60 -4.16 -0.12
CA GLU A 93 4.06 -4.56 -1.43
C GLU A 93 4.59 -5.90 -1.94
N SER A 94 5.85 -6.25 -1.64
CA SER A 94 6.42 -7.55 -2.03
C SER A 94 5.80 -8.75 -1.30
N GLN A 95 4.99 -8.50 -0.26
CA GLN A 95 4.27 -9.51 0.51
C GLN A 95 2.78 -9.59 0.13
N PHE A 96 2.32 -8.77 -0.82
CA PHE A 96 0.93 -8.76 -1.22
C PHE A 96 0.41 -10.13 -1.65
N LYS A 97 -0.75 -10.47 -1.09
CA LYS A 97 -1.62 -11.58 -1.47
C LYS A 97 -2.87 -11.03 -2.11
N PHE A 98 -3.44 -11.78 -3.04
CA PHE A 98 -4.81 -11.58 -3.45
C PHE A 98 -5.73 -11.91 -2.28
N VAL A 99 -6.66 -11.01 -2.00
CA VAL A 99 -7.70 -11.24 -1.01
C VAL A 99 -9.03 -11.27 -1.72
N ARG A 100 -9.72 -12.40 -1.61
CA ARG A 100 -11.05 -12.60 -2.17
C ARG A 100 -12.11 -12.54 -1.10
N ASN A 101 -13.13 -11.70 -1.33
CA ASN A 101 -14.36 -11.71 -0.55
C ASN A 101 -15.20 -12.95 -0.91
N THR A 102 -15.50 -13.79 0.09
CA THR A 102 -16.29 -15.01 -0.11
C THR A 102 -17.80 -14.84 0.11
N GLY A 103 -18.25 -13.62 0.44
CA GLY A 103 -19.64 -13.33 0.83
C GLY A 103 -20.01 -13.81 2.24
N GLY A 104 -19.08 -14.44 2.95
CA GLY A 104 -19.20 -14.82 4.36
C GLY A 104 -18.39 -13.92 5.28
N SER A 105 -18.19 -14.34 6.54
CA SER A 105 -17.42 -13.57 7.50
C SER A 105 -15.94 -13.46 7.12
N ASN A 106 -15.35 -14.45 6.47
CA ASN A 106 -13.89 -14.50 6.24
C ASN A 106 -13.48 -14.26 4.79
N ASN A 107 -12.39 -13.53 4.63
CA ASN A 107 -11.69 -13.38 3.36
C ASN A 107 -10.70 -14.53 3.12
N THR A 108 -10.47 -14.88 1.85
CA THR A 108 -9.46 -15.88 1.46
C THR A 108 -8.22 -15.18 0.92
N PHE A 109 -7.06 -15.50 1.48
CA PHE A 109 -5.76 -15.02 1.02
C PHE A 109 -5.14 -16.02 0.04
N ILE A 110 -4.69 -15.54 -1.11
CA ILE A 110 -4.19 -16.35 -2.21
C ILE A 110 -2.87 -15.74 -2.68
N ALA A 111 -1.82 -16.56 -2.74
CA ALA A 111 -0.53 -16.10 -3.24
C ALA A 111 -0.62 -15.72 -4.73
N PRO A 112 -0.06 -14.56 -5.13
CA PRO A 112 -0.04 -14.18 -6.53
C PRO A 112 0.86 -15.16 -7.32
N THR A 113 0.49 -15.41 -8.56
CA THR A 113 1.37 -16.14 -9.51
C THR A 113 2.43 -15.22 -10.12
N GLY A 114 2.21 -13.91 -10.04
CA GLY A 114 3.19 -12.88 -10.40
C GLY A 114 2.93 -11.60 -9.63
N LEU A 115 3.99 -10.96 -9.17
CA LEU A 115 3.92 -9.71 -8.42
C LEU A 115 5.07 -8.81 -8.86
N ASN A 116 4.74 -7.69 -9.48
CA ASN A 116 5.70 -6.68 -9.93
C ASN A 116 5.36 -5.36 -9.25
N THR A 117 6.08 -5.04 -8.18
CA THR A 117 5.89 -3.82 -7.40
C THR A 117 6.40 -2.57 -8.13
N ALA A 118 7.37 -2.71 -9.04
CA ALA A 118 7.87 -1.57 -9.83
C ALA A 118 6.83 -1.05 -10.83
N SER A 119 5.98 -1.93 -11.36
CA SER A 119 4.87 -1.57 -12.25
C SER A 119 3.51 -1.55 -11.56
N ASN A 120 3.47 -1.82 -10.25
CA ASN A 120 2.27 -2.02 -9.44
C ASN A 120 1.25 -2.98 -10.08
N VAL A 121 1.72 -4.18 -10.49
CA VAL A 121 0.88 -5.22 -11.09
C VAL A 121 0.96 -6.50 -10.28
N ALA A 122 -0.21 -7.08 -9.96
CA ALA A 122 -0.32 -8.43 -9.40
C ALA A 122 -1.13 -9.32 -10.35
N THR A 123 -0.70 -10.58 -10.52
CA THR A 123 -1.36 -11.57 -11.38
C THR A 123 -1.72 -12.83 -10.60
N LEU A 124 -2.84 -13.43 -10.97
CA LEU A 124 -3.32 -14.70 -10.43
C LEU A 124 -3.88 -15.53 -11.58
N THR A 125 -3.34 -16.74 -11.78
CA THR A 125 -3.82 -17.65 -12.82
C THR A 125 -4.86 -18.64 -12.29
N ASN A 126 -5.59 -19.27 -13.21
CA ASN A 126 -6.55 -20.34 -12.95
C ASN A 126 -7.69 -19.93 -11.99
N VAL A 127 -8.17 -18.69 -12.07
CA VAL A 127 -9.26 -18.20 -11.23
C VAL A 127 -10.61 -18.76 -11.72
N THR A 128 -11.31 -19.45 -10.83
CA THR A 128 -12.63 -20.06 -11.09
C THR A 128 -13.77 -19.45 -10.28
N GLN A 129 -13.47 -18.50 -9.40
CA GLN A 129 -14.45 -17.83 -8.54
C GLN A 129 -14.29 -16.31 -8.70
N PHE A 130 -15.37 -15.64 -9.09
CA PHE A 130 -15.40 -14.21 -9.37
C PHE A 130 -16.22 -13.48 -8.29
N SER A 131 -15.67 -12.43 -7.70
CA SER A 131 -16.22 -11.71 -6.54
C SER A 131 -15.55 -10.33 -6.42
N ASP A 132 -15.57 -9.73 -5.23
CA ASP A 132 -14.65 -8.62 -4.90
C ASP A 132 -13.25 -9.16 -4.56
N TRP A 133 -12.23 -8.47 -5.09
CA TRP A 133 -10.83 -8.78 -4.90
C TRP A 133 -10.04 -7.53 -4.55
N THR A 134 -9.08 -7.65 -3.63
CA THR A 134 -8.07 -6.62 -3.34
C THR A 134 -6.69 -7.25 -3.16
N LEU A 135 -5.69 -6.45 -2.82
CA LEU A 135 -4.38 -6.92 -2.38
C LEU A 135 -4.16 -6.50 -0.91
N SER A 136 -3.61 -7.41 -0.12
CA SER A 136 -3.18 -7.12 1.25
C SER A 136 -1.89 -7.84 1.57
N ASP A 137 -1.06 -7.20 2.37
CA ASP A 137 0.05 -7.86 3.06
C ASP A 137 -0.54 -8.65 4.25
N ASP A 138 -0.27 -9.96 4.29
CA ASP A 138 -0.71 -10.90 5.35
C ASP A 138 0.36 -11.10 6.43
N GLY A 139 1.44 -10.30 6.41
CA GLY A 139 2.52 -10.35 7.39
C GLY A 139 2.01 -10.19 8.82
N PRO A 140 2.77 -10.69 9.82
CA PRO A 140 2.32 -10.73 11.20
C PRO A 140 1.79 -9.36 11.65
N ALA A 141 0.66 -9.37 12.34
CA ALA A 141 0.10 -8.17 12.97
C ALA A 141 1.22 -7.49 13.78
N PRO A 142 1.35 -6.16 13.75
CA PRO A 142 2.33 -5.48 14.59
C PRO A 142 2.12 -5.92 16.03
N THR A 143 3.12 -6.56 16.62
CA THR A 143 3.10 -6.92 18.04
C THR A 143 2.88 -5.62 18.80
N PRO A 144 1.80 -5.47 19.59
CA PRO A 144 1.57 -4.24 20.32
C PRO A 144 2.80 -3.99 21.19
N THR A 145 3.50 -2.90 20.92
CA THR A 145 4.63 -2.50 21.75
C THR A 145 4.04 -2.21 23.12
N PRO A 146 4.46 -2.88 24.21
CA PRO A 146 3.89 -2.64 25.52
C PRO A 146 4.04 -1.16 25.84
N THR A 147 2.93 -0.45 25.85
CA THR A 147 2.91 0.96 26.24
C THR A 147 3.12 0.95 27.74
N ASN A 148 4.33 1.32 28.19
CA ASN A 148 4.61 1.53 29.60
C ASN A 148 3.67 2.64 30.08
N THR A 149 2.52 2.24 30.60
CA THR A 149 1.58 3.15 31.25
C THR A 149 2.29 3.58 32.52
N PRO A 150 2.57 4.87 32.75
CA PRO A 150 3.23 5.30 33.97
C PRO A 150 2.33 4.93 35.16
N THR A 151 2.80 4.00 35.99
CA THR A 151 2.14 3.60 37.23
C THR A 151 1.94 4.84 38.09
N ALA A 152 0.70 5.10 38.49
CA ALA A 152 0.35 6.23 39.35
C ALA A 152 1.26 6.26 40.59
N THR A 153 1.91 7.39 40.82
CA THR A 153 2.74 7.62 42.00
C THR A 153 1.85 7.59 43.25
N PRO A 154 2.10 6.72 44.25
CA PRO A 154 1.30 6.73 45.47
C PRO A 154 1.57 8.03 46.23
N THR A 155 0.52 8.85 46.36
CA THR A 155 0.52 10.03 47.24
C THR A 155 0.33 9.54 48.67
N SER A 156 1.43 9.37 49.42
CA SER A 156 1.37 9.22 50.87
C SER A 156 1.19 10.61 51.50
N THR A 157 -0.05 10.96 51.82
CA THR A 157 -0.33 11.99 52.83
C THR A 157 0.07 11.44 54.21
N PRO A 158 1.03 12.04 54.95
CA PRO A 158 1.29 11.64 56.32
C PRO A 158 0.21 12.25 57.22
N THR A 159 -0.56 11.39 57.88
CA THR A 159 -1.52 11.80 58.92
C THR A 159 -0.78 12.07 60.24
N ASN A 160 -1.22 13.12 60.92
CA ASN A 160 -0.61 13.76 62.09
C ASN A 160 -0.46 12.89 63.36
N THR A 161 0.65 13.18 64.06
CA THR A 161 0.88 13.24 65.52
C THR A 161 0.84 11.95 66.37
N PRO A 162 2.02 11.44 66.79
CA PRO A 162 2.15 10.73 68.04
C PRO A 162 2.47 11.70 69.20
N THR A 163 1.53 11.84 70.13
CA THR A 163 1.78 12.42 71.46
C THR A 163 2.38 11.32 72.33
N ALA A 164 3.69 11.36 72.56
CA ALA A 164 4.33 10.56 73.61
C ALA A 164 5.53 11.30 74.22
N THR A 165 5.43 11.51 75.52
CA THR A 165 6.38 12.14 76.44
C THR A 165 7.76 11.45 76.40
N PRO A 166 8.88 12.19 76.40
CA PRO A 166 10.20 11.58 76.37
C PRO A 166 10.56 11.00 77.75
N THR A 167 10.98 9.75 77.79
CA THR A 167 11.75 9.20 78.93
C THR A 167 13.09 8.73 78.39
N ASN A 168 14.16 9.28 78.94
CA ASN A 168 15.54 9.04 78.53
C ASN A 168 15.95 7.56 78.67
N THR A 169 16.69 7.03 77.70
CA THR A 169 18.06 6.47 77.86
C THR A 169 18.59 6.09 76.45
N PRO A 170 19.77 6.58 76.01
CA PRO A 170 20.32 6.27 74.69
C PRO A 170 21.30 5.09 74.76
N THR A 171 21.04 4.01 74.03
CA THR A 171 22.10 3.04 73.69
C THR A 171 21.73 2.23 72.46
N ALA A 172 22.31 2.59 71.32
CA ALA A 172 22.88 1.70 70.31
C ALA A 172 23.06 2.47 69.00
N THR A 173 24.29 2.52 68.53
CA THR A 173 24.70 3.04 67.23
C THR A 173 24.41 1.98 66.16
N PRO A 174 23.60 2.23 65.13
CA PRO A 174 23.69 1.49 63.87
C PRO A 174 24.46 2.33 62.86
N THR A 175 25.74 2.02 62.71
CA THR A 175 26.51 2.29 61.50
C THR A 175 26.04 1.35 60.39
N SER A 176 25.44 1.88 59.33
CA SER A 176 25.65 1.43 57.96
C SER A 176 24.92 2.35 56.98
N THR A 177 25.72 3.08 56.22
CA THR A 177 25.35 3.93 55.09
C THR A 177 24.88 3.06 53.91
N PRO A 178 23.67 3.24 53.36
CA PRO A 178 23.37 2.72 52.04
C PRO A 178 23.84 3.72 50.99
N THR A 179 25.04 3.54 50.45
CA THR A 179 25.49 4.27 49.27
C THR A 179 25.03 3.50 48.03
N ALA A 180 23.86 3.83 47.51
CA ALA A 180 23.41 3.36 46.20
C ALA A 180 23.19 4.57 45.30
N THR A 181 24.11 4.78 44.36
CA THR A 181 23.87 5.63 43.19
C THR A 181 24.23 4.83 41.94
N PRO A 182 23.26 4.21 41.26
CA PRO A 182 23.49 3.71 39.91
C PRO A 182 23.37 4.90 38.93
N THR A 183 24.52 5.43 38.50
CA THR A 183 24.58 6.40 37.39
C THR A 183 24.64 5.62 36.08
N ASN A 184 23.49 5.32 35.48
CA ASN A 184 23.44 4.91 34.08
C ASN A 184 23.06 6.14 33.25
N THR A 185 24.09 6.78 32.69
CA THR A 185 23.91 7.79 31.64
C THR A 185 24.06 7.09 30.28
N PRO A 186 22.98 6.82 29.54
CA PRO A 186 23.11 6.50 28.13
C PRO A 186 23.27 7.80 27.34
N THR A 187 24.52 8.13 26.99
CA THR A 187 24.82 9.14 25.97
C THR A 187 24.79 8.45 24.60
N ALA A 188 23.65 8.52 23.91
CA ALA A 188 23.58 8.20 22.49
C ALA A 188 23.16 9.46 21.74
N THR A 189 24.12 10.14 21.12
CA THR A 189 23.87 11.21 20.16
C THR A 189 23.94 10.58 18.77
N PRO A 190 22.82 10.37 18.06
CA PRO A 190 22.88 10.06 16.64
C PRO A 190 23.06 11.36 15.85
N THR A 191 24.30 11.65 15.45
CA THR A 191 24.58 12.66 14.41
C THR A 191 24.59 11.96 13.06
N ALA A 192 23.47 11.96 12.36
CA ALA A 192 23.42 11.64 10.94
C ALA A 192 22.98 12.90 10.19
N THR A 193 23.94 13.56 9.55
CA THR A 193 23.67 14.61 8.56
C THR A 193 23.63 13.95 7.19
N PRO A 194 22.47 13.80 6.53
CA PRO A 194 22.45 13.44 5.13
C PRO A 194 22.68 14.71 4.28
N THR A 195 23.90 14.88 3.77
CA THR A 195 24.17 15.82 2.69
C THR A 195 23.93 15.11 1.36
N ALA A 196 22.71 15.21 0.82
CA ALA A 196 22.42 14.83 -0.55
C ALA A 196 22.47 16.09 -1.43
N THR A 197 23.57 16.26 -2.17
CA THR A 197 23.67 17.26 -3.24
C THR A 197 22.85 16.76 -4.44
N PRO A 198 21.88 17.52 -4.97
CA PRO A 198 21.21 17.13 -6.20
C PRO A 198 22.16 17.30 -7.39
N THR A 199 22.50 16.18 -8.05
CA THR A 199 23.16 16.17 -9.35
C THR A 199 22.14 16.61 -10.42
N PRO A 200 22.44 17.60 -11.27
CA PRO A 200 21.56 17.95 -12.38
C PRO A 200 21.47 16.78 -13.37
N VAL A 201 20.25 16.32 -13.63
CA VAL A 201 19.94 15.33 -14.66
C VAL A 201 20.15 15.99 -16.03
N SER A 202 21.09 15.45 -16.79
CA SER A 202 21.26 15.74 -18.21
C SER A 202 20.00 15.32 -18.95
N VAL A 203 19.39 16.30 -19.64
CA VAL A 203 18.24 16.13 -20.52
C VAL A 203 18.56 15.07 -21.59
N PRO A 204 17.77 13.99 -21.73
CA PRO A 204 17.94 13.09 -22.86
C PRO A 204 17.51 13.81 -24.14
N THR A 205 18.47 13.98 -25.04
CA THR A 205 18.30 14.39 -26.43
C THR A 205 17.22 13.52 -27.08
N ALA A 206 16.18 14.16 -27.62
CA ALA A 206 15.17 13.50 -28.42
C ALA A 206 15.84 12.86 -29.65
N VAL A 207 15.91 11.52 -29.66
CA VAL A 207 16.19 10.75 -30.87
C VAL A 207 14.86 10.63 -31.62
N SER A 208 14.69 11.43 -32.66
CA SER A 208 13.58 11.28 -33.60
C SER A 208 13.75 9.95 -34.34
N VAL A 209 12.90 8.98 -34.02
CA VAL A 209 12.72 7.77 -34.82
C VAL A 209 12.05 8.20 -36.13
N ALA A 210 12.77 8.08 -37.24
CA ALA A 210 12.20 8.22 -38.57
C ALA A 210 11.15 7.11 -38.76
N ALA A 211 9.89 7.50 -38.82
CA ALA A 211 8.82 6.64 -39.26
C ALA A 211 9.00 6.37 -40.75
N ASN A 212 9.42 5.16 -41.11
CA ASN A 212 9.23 4.65 -42.47
C ASN A 212 7.75 4.30 -42.62
N VAL A 213 6.94 5.32 -42.93
CA VAL A 213 5.58 5.15 -43.46
C VAL A 213 5.69 5.26 -44.97
N THR A 214 5.68 4.13 -45.65
CA THR A 214 5.30 4.04 -47.05
C THR A 214 3.79 4.26 -47.15
N SER A 215 3.38 5.50 -47.40
CA SER A 215 2.08 5.76 -48.02
C SER A 215 2.18 6.94 -48.99
N ALA A 216 1.77 6.67 -50.21
CA ALA A 216 1.73 7.61 -51.31
C ALA A 216 0.70 8.74 -51.03
N GLY A 217 1.05 9.96 -51.41
CA GLY A 217 0.08 11.06 -51.55
C GLY A 217 0.44 12.31 -50.76
N ALA A 218 1.07 13.27 -51.43
CA ALA A 218 1.46 14.56 -50.88
C ALA A 218 0.26 15.51 -50.64
N THR A 219 0.28 16.27 -49.55
CA THR A 219 -0.08 17.70 -49.54
C THR A 219 0.53 18.36 -48.29
N ALA A 220 1.39 19.36 -48.48
CA ALA A 220 2.16 20.00 -47.42
C ALA A 220 1.34 21.08 -46.69
N HIS A 221 1.27 20.98 -45.35
CA HIS A 221 0.93 22.10 -44.47
C HIS A 221 2.20 22.61 -43.79
N THR A 222 2.54 23.87 -44.03
CA THR A 222 3.68 24.56 -43.41
C THR A 222 3.34 24.94 -41.96
N VAL A 223 4.02 24.31 -41.00
CA VAL A 223 4.01 24.75 -39.59
C VAL A 223 5.28 25.56 -39.32
N THR A 224 5.15 26.87 -39.16
CA THR A 224 6.23 27.77 -38.73
C THR A 224 6.50 27.60 -37.24
N ARG A 225 7.76 27.28 -36.90
CA ARG A 225 8.25 27.11 -35.52
C ARG A 225 8.56 28.47 -34.89
N PRO A 226 8.11 28.76 -33.65
CA PRO A 226 8.45 30.02 -32.98
C PRO A 226 9.91 30.07 -32.51
N THR A 227 10.51 31.25 -32.64
CA THR A 227 11.88 31.61 -32.23
C THR A 227 11.96 31.71 -30.69
N PRO A 228 12.93 31.08 -30.02
CA PRO A 228 13.13 31.26 -28.58
C PRO A 228 13.76 32.63 -28.29
N THR A 229 13.12 33.43 -27.44
CA THR A 229 13.65 34.73 -26.99
C THR A 229 14.51 34.53 -25.74
N THR A 230 15.80 34.88 -25.85
CA THR A 230 16.75 34.89 -24.74
C THR A 230 16.45 36.07 -23.82
N ARG A 231 16.25 35.84 -22.52
CA ARG A 231 16.06 36.90 -21.51
C ARG A 231 17.40 37.14 -20.79
N ALA A 232 17.93 38.35 -20.89
CA ALA A 232 19.16 38.77 -20.24
C ALA A 232 18.93 39.06 -18.74
N SER A 233 19.87 38.64 -17.89
CA SER A 233 19.94 39.01 -16.48
C SER A 233 20.44 40.45 -16.30
N MET A 234 19.83 41.16 -15.35
CA MET A 234 20.47 42.18 -14.52
C MET A 234 20.31 41.76 -13.07
#